data_AF-A0A8H7AH50-F1
#
_entry.id   AF-A0A8H7AH50-F1
#
_cell.length_a   1.000
_cell.length_b   1.000
_cell.length_c   1.000
_cell.angle_alpha   90.00
_cell.angle_beta   90.00
_cell.angle_gamma   90.00
#
_symmetry.space_group_name_H-M   'P 1'
#
loop_
_entity.id
_entity.type
_entity.pdbx_description
1 polymer ?
#
loop_
_entity_poly.entity_id
_entity_poly.type
_entity_poly.pdbx_seq_one_letter_code
_entity_poly.pdbx_strand_id
1 'polypeptide(L)'
;MLLVVFILAVSYVSTVAAQQSSNTTSTITPGSNQTCQTDFSADLYGLGVRLGYYFNWASGWTANNFVPDEIAGAQDSNSIFLLGVLASLLRGTMTGRLTRLDGLVLLELAAGTVWSVLSLWGYRTCVFKRERLHGISFLGGFGTHFRLLLSTMMASYGLWFFVVGVAAHNDNHLKLASDIGQSPAHCRQILVLGVRLETVRPVGIVLCLISLAYCGIMLVTSSVAGITRLWKMGWLMRHSHYSSSSRLRYISGLGQQQ
;
A
#
# COMPACT_ATOMS: atom_id res chain seq x y z
N MET A 1 -9.79 12.65 11.77
CA MET A 1 -10.02 11.33 11.15
C MET A 1 -8.73 10.58 10.84
N LEU A 2 -7.79 11.11 10.05
CA LEU A 2 -6.55 10.42 9.68
C LEU A 2 -5.69 9.97 10.89
N LEU A 3 -5.59 10.80 11.94
CA LEU A 3 -4.88 10.43 13.18
C LEU A 3 -5.55 9.25 13.91
N VAL A 4 -6.89 9.19 13.93
CA VAL A 4 -7.63 8.09 14.55
C VAL A 4 -7.47 6.81 13.74
N VAL A 5 -7.52 6.88 12.40
CA VAL A 5 -7.23 5.74 11.53
C VAL A 5 -5.78 5.26 11.67
N PHE A 6 -4.83 6.20 11.81
CA PHE A 6 -3.42 5.88 12.05
C PHE A 6 -3.20 5.25 13.43
N ILE A 7 -3.78 5.79 14.49
CA ILE A 7 -3.70 5.21 15.84
C ILE A 7 -4.38 3.83 15.86
N LEU A 8 -5.53 3.66 15.20
CA LEU A 8 -6.18 2.37 15.11
C LEU A 8 -5.33 1.36 14.32
N ALA A 9 -4.70 1.76 13.19
CA ALA A 9 -3.80 0.90 12.44
C ALA A 9 -2.52 0.54 13.23
N VAL A 10 -1.88 1.50 13.90
CA VAL A 10 -0.67 1.25 14.72
C VAL A 10 -1.01 0.38 15.94
N SER A 11 -2.16 0.62 16.57
CA SER A 11 -2.65 -0.20 17.69
C SER A 11 -3.02 -1.61 17.23
N TYR A 12 -3.64 -1.73 16.04
CA TYR A 12 -4.00 -3.00 15.42
C TYR A 12 -2.77 -3.87 15.18
N VAL A 13 -1.73 -3.36 14.53
CA VAL A 13 -0.57 -4.20 14.18
C VAL A 13 0.36 -4.48 15.38
N SER A 14 0.44 -3.58 16.36
CA SER A 14 1.23 -3.81 17.58
C SER A 14 0.70 -5.02 18.38
N THR A 15 -0.61 -5.24 18.39
CA THR A 15 -1.20 -6.43 19.03
C THR A 15 -0.88 -7.74 18.31
N VAL A 16 -0.75 -7.71 16.97
CA VAL A 16 -0.37 -8.87 16.16
C VAL A 16 1.12 -9.21 16.34
N ALA A 17 1.99 -8.20 16.48
CA ALA A 17 3.42 -8.41 16.73
C ALA A 17 3.70 -9.05 18.11
N ALA A 18 2.93 -8.64 19.13
CA ALA A 18 3.07 -9.17 20.48
C ALA A 18 2.74 -10.67 20.60
N GLN A 19 1.91 -11.22 19.70
CA GLN A 19 1.54 -12.64 19.73
C GLN A 19 2.60 -13.58 19.13
N GLN A 20 3.57 -13.07 18.36
CA GLN A 20 4.52 -13.90 17.60
C GLN A 20 5.92 -13.99 18.23
N SER A 21 6.29 -13.02 19.08
CA SER A 21 7.61 -12.97 19.73
C SER A 21 7.80 -13.99 20.87
N SER A 22 6.78 -14.76 21.23
CA SER A 22 6.82 -15.62 22.42
C SER A 22 7.31 -17.05 22.15
N ASN A 23 7.55 -17.46 20.90
CA ASN A 23 7.90 -18.86 20.60
C ASN A 23 9.08 -18.96 19.62
N THR A 24 10.29 -19.18 20.11
CA THR A 24 11.38 -19.67 19.28
C THR A 24 12.15 -20.79 19.99
N THR A 25 12.15 -21.94 19.31
CA THR A 25 12.93 -23.18 19.53
C THR A 25 12.31 -24.24 20.44
N SER A 26 11.66 -25.24 19.82
CA SER A 26 11.41 -26.54 20.44
C SER A 26 11.65 -27.67 19.42
N THR A 27 12.69 -28.45 19.68
CA THR A 27 13.02 -29.72 19.03
C THR A 27 11.88 -30.73 19.25
N ILE A 28 11.45 -31.39 18.17
CA ILE A 28 10.30 -32.29 18.15
C ILE A 28 10.55 -33.48 19.09
N THR A 29 9.83 -33.50 20.22
CA THR A 29 9.71 -34.64 21.14
C THR A 29 8.23 -35.05 21.18
N PRO A 30 7.84 -36.33 21.17
CA PRO A 30 6.43 -36.72 21.16
C PRO A 30 5.80 -36.34 22.51
N GLY A 31 4.95 -35.31 22.51
CA GLY A 31 4.50 -34.58 23.70
C GLY A 31 4.73 -33.05 23.65
N SER A 32 5.33 -32.55 22.55
CA SER A 32 5.70 -31.15 22.38
C SER A 32 4.55 -30.26 21.85
N ASN A 33 4.42 -29.09 22.47
CA ASN A 33 3.55 -27.98 22.06
C ASN A 33 3.77 -27.66 20.58
N GLN A 34 2.72 -27.81 19.77
CA GLN A 34 2.71 -27.40 18.36
C GLN A 34 3.00 -25.90 18.24
N THR A 35 4.22 -25.56 17.84
CA THR A 35 4.62 -24.19 17.50
C THR A 35 4.12 -23.89 16.09
N CYS A 36 3.05 -23.12 15.99
CA CYS A 36 2.53 -22.68 14.70
C CYS A 36 3.45 -21.62 14.11
N GLN A 37 4.14 -22.00 13.03
CA GLN A 37 5.13 -21.18 12.35
C GLN A 37 4.67 -20.93 10.90
N THR A 38 4.85 -19.70 10.43
CA THR A 38 4.50 -19.29 9.06
C THR A 38 5.66 -19.62 8.11
N ASP A 39 5.34 -20.20 6.95
CA ASP A 39 6.33 -20.76 6.01
C ASP A 39 6.90 -19.75 4.99
N PHE A 40 6.38 -18.50 4.96
CA PHE A 40 6.68 -17.56 3.89
C PHE A 40 8.00 -16.79 4.09
N SER A 41 8.21 -16.21 5.29
CA SER A 41 9.50 -15.71 5.80
C SER A 41 9.28 -15.07 7.18
N ALA A 42 10.12 -15.43 8.16
CA ALA A 42 10.11 -14.79 9.48
C ALA A 42 10.40 -13.27 9.40
N ASP A 43 11.13 -12.83 8.38
CA ASP A 43 11.56 -11.44 8.20
C ASP A 43 10.40 -10.46 8.01
N LEU A 44 9.29 -10.89 7.40
CA LEU A 44 8.06 -10.08 7.27
C LEU A 44 7.41 -9.76 8.62
N TYR A 45 7.64 -10.62 9.59
CA TYR A 45 7.23 -10.46 10.98
C TYR A 45 8.32 -9.83 11.84
N GLY A 46 9.53 -9.69 11.28
CA GLY A 46 10.65 -9.05 11.92
C GLY A 46 10.30 -7.63 12.34
N LEU A 47 10.71 -7.29 13.57
CA LEU A 47 10.49 -5.99 14.18
C LEU A 47 10.94 -4.84 13.27
N GLY A 48 12.10 -5.00 12.61
CA GLY A 48 12.70 -3.98 11.75
C GLY A 48 11.86 -3.61 10.52
N VAL A 49 11.32 -4.59 9.80
CA VAL A 49 10.52 -4.33 8.59
C VAL A 49 9.25 -3.56 8.96
N ARG A 50 8.53 -4.01 10.00
CA ARG A 50 7.30 -3.36 10.47
C ARG A 50 7.54 -1.95 10.99
N LEU A 51 8.57 -1.76 11.82
CA LEU A 51 8.97 -0.44 12.29
C LEU A 51 9.30 0.49 11.12
N GLY A 52 9.97 -0.03 10.08
CA GLY A 52 10.23 0.71 8.84
C GLY A 52 8.95 1.23 8.20
N TYR A 53 7.91 0.41 8.05
CA TYR A 53 6.61 0.86 7.53
C TYR A 53 5.97 1.93 8.43
N TYR A 54 5.97 1.76 9.75
CA TYR A 54 5.36 2.75 10.64
C TYR A 54 6.09 4.08 10.64
N PHE A 55 7.42 4.08 10.68
CA PHE A 55 8.20 5.31 10.59
C PHE A 55 8.02 5.99 9.24
N ASN A 56 7.91 5.21 8.16
CA ASN A 56 7.60 5.74 6.84
C ASN A 56 6.19 6.37 6.78
N TRP A 57 5.18 5.78 7.43
CA TRP A 57 3.85 6.39 7.55
C TRP A 57 3.86 7.64 8.44
N ALA A 58 4.53 7.59 9.59
CA ALA A 58 4.65 8.71 10.50
C ALA A 58 5.37 9.89 9.83
N SER A 59 6.42 9.60 9.05
CA SER A 59 7.13 10.58 8.22
C SER A 59 6.22 11.19 7.18
N GLY A 60 5.49 10.36 6.40
CA GLY A 60 4.53 10.85 5.41
C GLY A 60 3.40 11.69 6.02
N TRP A 61 2.88 11.29 7.18
CA TRP A 61 1.88 12.06 7.93
C TRP A 61 2.46 13.38 8.44
N THR A 62 3.68 13.37 8.99
CA THR A 62 4.34 14.57 9.51
C THR A 62 4.65 15.56 8.39
N ALA A 63 5.21 15.10 7.26
CA ALA A 63 5.47 15.92 6.09
C ALA A 63 4.17 16.55 5.55
N ASN A 64 3.06 15.79 5.53
CA ASN A 64 1.78 16.29 5.04
C ASN A 64 1.14 17.38 5.94
N ASN A 65 1.45 17.39 7.24
CA ASN A 65 0.85 18.36 8.17
C ASN A 65 1.78 19.53 8.49
N PHE A 66 3.08 19.31 8.60
CA PHE A 66 4.03 20.27 9.16
C PHE A 66 5.07 20.77 8.15
N VAL A 67 5.51 19.93 7.20
CA VAL A 67 6.61 20.24 6.28
C VAL A 67 6.21 19.90 4.84
N PRO A 68 5.32 20.68 4.23
CA PRO A 68 4.76 20.38 2.90
C PRO A 68 5.82 20.42 1.80
N ASP A 69 6.97 21.04 2.03
CA ASP A 69 8.05 21.14 1.04
C ASP A 69 8.79 19.78 0.87
N GLU A 70 8.78 18.92 1.91
CA GLU A 70 9.48 17.62 1.91
C GLU A 70 8.57 16.43 1.57
N ILE A 71 7.28 16.67 1.33
CA ILE A 71 6.31 15.60 1.06
C ILE A 71 6.60 14.84 -0.24
N ALA A 72 7.25 15.47 -1.22
CA ALA A 72 7.60 14.80 -2.45
C ALA A 72 8.54 13.60 -2.19
N GLY A 73 9.61 13.82 -1.40
CA GLY A 73 10.55 12.76 -1.01
C GLY A 73 9.89 11.69 -0.13
N ALA A 74 9.01 12.09 0.78
CA ALA A 74 8.24 11.15 1.58
C ALA A 74 7.31 10.28 0.72
N GLN A 75 6.63 10.86 -0.27
CA GLN A 75 5.75 10.12 -1.18
C GLN A 75 6.52 9.14 -2.06
N ASP A 76 7.72 9.49 -2.51
CA ASP A 76 8.55 8.60 -3.33
C ASP A 76 9.02 7.39 -2.51
N SER A 77 9.46 7.61 -1.27
CA SER A 77 9.81 6.53 -0.34
C SER A 77 8.62 5.59 -0.09
N ASN A 78 7.43 6.15 0.18
CA ASN A 78 6.20 5.38 0.36
C ASN A 78 5.84 4.52 -0.87
N SER A 79 6.13 5.03 -2.07
CA SER A 79 5.86 4.31 -3.32
C SER A 79 6.76 3.11 -3.49
N ILE A 80 8.04 3.23 -3.10
CA ILE A 80 9.01 2.13 -3.12
C ILE A 80 8.58 1.04 -2.14
N PHE A 81 8.19 1.41 -0.92
CA PHE A 81 7.65 0.45 0.05
C PHE A 81 6.41 -0.28 -0.48
N LEU A 82 5.45 0.46 -1.05
CA LEU A 82 4.23 -0.13 -1.60
C LEU A 82 4.52 -1.08 -2.77
N LEU A 83 5.47 -0.72 -3.64
CA LEU A 83 5.93 -1.60 -4.72
C LEU A 83 6.57 -2.88 -4.16
N GLY A 84 7.37 -2.78 -3.10
CA GLY A 84 7.95 -3.91 -2.39
C GLY A 84 6.88 -4.87 -1.86
N VAL A 85 5.85 -4.34 -1.17
CA VAL A 85 4.71 -5.14 -0.70
C VAL A 85 4.02 -5.85 -1.86
N LEU A 86 3.77 -5.14 -2.96
CA LEU A 86 3.10 -5.71 -4.13
C LEU A 86 3.92 -6.86 -4.73
N ALA A 87 5.22 -6.67 -4.88
CA ALA A 87 6.13 -7.70 -5.39
C ALA A 87 6.16 -8.93 -4.47
N SER A 88 6.20 -8.74 -3.14
CA SER A 88 6.14 -9.83 -2.17
C SER A 88 4.82 -10.60 -2.26
N LEU A 89 3.69 -9.90 -2.38
CA LEU A 89 2.37 -10.51 -2.53
C LEU A 89 2.28 -11.35 -3.81
N LEU A 90 2.68 -10.78 -4.95
CA LEU A 90 2.67 -11.46 -6.24
C LEU A 90 3.59 -12.69 -6.22
N ARG A 91 4.82 -12.56 -5.74
CA ARG A 91 5.76 -13.68 -5.63
C ARG A 91 5.21 -14.78 -4.71
N GLY A 92 4.60 -14.40 -3.60
CA GLY A 92 4.01 -15.36 -2.68
C GLY A 92 2.83 -16.11 -3.26
N THR A 93 1.98 -15.42 -4.02
CA THR A 93 0.88 -16.05 -4.74
C THR A 93 1.40 -17.00 -5.82
N MET A 94 2.37 -16.57 -6.63
CA MET A 94 2.92 -17.40 -7.72
C MET A 94 3.63 -18.65 -7.21
N THR A 95 4.29 -18.58 -6.05
CA THR A 95 4.96 -19.73 -5.44
C THR A 95 4.02 -20.62 -4.62
N GLY A 96 2.76 -20.21 -4.42
CA GLY A 96 1.80 -20.92 -3.57
C GLY A 96 2.17 -20.92 -2.08
N ARG A 97 3.16 -20.12 -1.67
CA ARG A 97 3.64 -20.05 -0.28
C ARG A 97 3.00 -18.94 0.55
N LEU A 98 2.17 -18.09 -0.07
CA LEU A 98 1.49 -17.02 0.62
C LEU A 98 0.45 -17.60 1.58
N THR A 99 0.70 -17.52 2.88
CA THR A 99 -0.31 -17.87 3.86
C THR A 99 -1.35 -16.76 3.94
N ARG A 100 -2.56 -17.11 4.42
CA ARG A 100 -3.63 -16.14 4.62
C ARG A 100 -3.22 -14.97 5.52
N LEU A 101 -2.39 -15.24 6.53
CA LEU A 101 -1.93 -14.22 7.48
C LEU A 101 -0.97 -13.26 6.82
N ASP A 102 -0.01 -13.78 6.05
CA ASP A 102 0.96 -12.97 5.33
C ASP A 102 0.23 -12.02 4.37
N GLY A 103 -0.76 -12.55 3.63
CA GLY A 103 -1.60 -11.76 2.74
C GLY A 103 -2.35 -10.66 3.48
N LEU A 104 -2.97 -10.96 4.63
CA LEU A 104 -3.72 -9.98 5.42
C LEU A 104 -2.81 -8.86 5.96
N VAL A 105 -1.67 -9.22 6.58
CA VAL A 105 -0.73 -8.26 7.16
C VAL A 105 -0.13 -7.37 6.06
N LEU A 106 0.27 -7.95 4.93
CA LEU A 106 0.82 -7.18 3.81
C LEU A 106 -0.23 -6.25 3.18
N LEU A 107 -1.47 -6.71 3.02
CA LEU A 107 -2.56 -5.88 2.53
C LEU A 107 -2.92 -4.75 3.49
N GLU A 108 -2.80 -4.97 4.79
CA GLU A 108 -2.98 -3.92 5.79
C GLU A 108 -1.86 -2.88 5.74
N LEU A 109 -0.59 -3.32 5.64
CA LEU A 109 0.54 -2.41 5.47
C LEU A 109 0.38 -1.57 4.19
N ALA A 110 -0.11 -2.19 3.12
CA ALA A 110 -0.44 -1.49 1.90
C ALA A 110 -1.59 -0.49 2.11
N ALA A 111 -2.69 -0.90 2.77
CA ALA A 111 -3.83 -0.04 3.04
C ALA A 111 -3.45 1.17 3.90
N GLY A 112 -2.62 0.97 4.93
CA GLY A 112 -2.07 2.04 5.76
C GLY A 112 -1.36 3.07 4.90
N THR A 113 -0.51 2.64 3.96
CA THR A 113 0.21 3.52 3.01
C THR A 113 -0.76 4.27 2.08
N VAL A 114 -1.78 3.59 1.56
CA VAL A 114 -2.78 4.17 0.65
C VAL A 114 -3.62 5.25 1.33
N TRP A 115 -4.08 4.98 2.56
CA TRP A 115 -4.99 5.87 3.28
C TRP A 115 -4.28 6.98 4.04
N SER A 116 -3.10 6.73 4.61
CA SER A 116 -2.37 7.74 5.38
C SER A 116 -1.61 8.71 4.47
N VAL A 117 -0.71 8.20 3.62
CA VAL A 117 0.25 9.03 2.89
C VAL A 117 -0.16 9.30 1.44
N LEU A 118 -0.76 8.31 0.77
CA LEU A 118 -1.22 8.45 -0.61
C LEU A 118 -2.66 9.00 -0.71
N SER A 119 -3.25 9.45 0.39
CA SER A 119 -4.42 10.32 0.32
C SER A 119 -4.01 11.63 -0.35
N LEU A 120 -3.93 11.59 -1.68
CA LEU A 120 -3.61 12.69 -2.59
C LEU A 120 -4.43 13.94 -2.28
N TRP A 121 -5.58 13.76 -1.61
CA TRP A 121 -6.39 14.81 -1.04
C TRP A 121 -5.65 15.72 -0.05
N GLY A 122 -4.80 15.19 0.86
CA GLY A 122 -4.07 15.99 1.85
C GLY A 122 -3.02 16.91 1.22
N TYR A 123 -2.14 16.35 0.39
CA TYR A 123 -1.13 17.12 -0.35
C TYR A 123 -1.78 18.15 -1.27
N ARG A 124 -2.82 17.75 -2.01
CA ARG A 124 -3.50 18.63 -2.96
C ARG A 124 -4.22 19.78 -2.26
N THR A 125 -4.95 19.53 -1.17
CA THR A 125 -5.67 20.61 -0.47
C THR A 125 -4.75 21.67 0.14
N CYS A 126 -3.60 21.28 0.70
CA CYS A 126 -2.64 22.23 1.24
C CYS A 126 -1.95 23.06 0.14
N VAL A 127 -1.51 22.42 -0.95
CA VAL A 127 -0.89 23.13 -2.09
C VAL A 127 -1.91 24.01 -2.82
N PHE A 128 -3.14 23.55 -3.02
CA PHE A 128 -4.21 24.38 -3.59
C PHE A 128 -4.53 25.61 -2.74
N LYS A 129 -4.48 25.48 -1.41
CA LYS A 129 -4.70 26.60 -0.49
C LYS A 129 -3.58 27.65 -0.58
N ARG A 130 -2.33 27.22 -0.74
CA ARG A 130 -1.16 28.10 -0.83
C ARG A 130 -0.99 28.74 -2.21
N GLU A 131 -1.24 27.99 -3.30
CA GLU A 131 -0.87 28.42 -4.65
C GLU A 131 -2.03 28.79 -5.59
N ARG A 132 -3.31 28.70 -5.14
CA ARG A 132 -4.61 29.06 -5.77
C ARG A 132 -4.79 28.86 -7.30
N LEU A 133 -3.88 29.33 -8.15
CA LEU A 133 -3.90 29.25 -9.61
C LEU A 133 -2.79 28.35 -10.22
N HIS A 134 -1.63 28.17 -9.57
CA HIS A 134 -0.53 27.36 -10.14
C HIS A 134 -0.59 25.86 -9.79
N GLY A 135 -1.33 25.49 -8.74
CA GLY A 135 -1.45 24.10 -8.26
C GLY A 135 -2.09 23.13 -9.27
N ILE A 136 -2.92 23.62 -10.19
CA ILE A 136 -3.52 22.81 -11.26
C ILE A 136 -2.44 22.28 -12.22
N SER A 137 -1.31 22.99 -12.33
CA SER A 137 -0.21 22.59 -13.21
C SER A 137 0.61 21.40 -12.67
N PHE A 138 0.46 21.06 -11.40
CA PHE A 138 1.09 19.87 -10.80
C PHE A 138 0.26 18.58 -10.98
N LEU A 139 -0.99 18.70 -11.45
CA LEU A 139 -1.84 17.55 -11.77
C LEU A 139 -1.32 16.80 -13.01
N GLY A 140 -0.74 15.61 -12.85
CA GLY A 140 -0.31 14.77 -13.97
C GLY A 140 1.20 14.66 -14.19
N GLY A 141 2.02 14.92 -13.16
CA GLY A 141 3.42 14.50 -13.19
C GLY A 141 3.54 12.97 -13.24
N PHE A 142 4.61 12.46 -13.86
CA PHE A 142 4.86 11.01 -14.01
C PHE A 142 4.78 10.26 -12.67
N GLY A 143 5.36 10.82 -11.60
CA GLY A 143 5.29 10.22 -10.27
C GLY A 143 3.87 10.07 -9.73
N THR A 144 2.95 11.00 -10.03
CA THR A 144 1.54 10.87 -9.61
C THR A 144 0.85 9.71 -10.32
N HIS A 145 1.11 9.52 -11.62
CA HIS A 145 0.58 8.40 -12.38
C HIS A 145 1.05 7.06 -11.85
N PHE A 146 2.36 6.94 -11.60
CA PHE A 146 2.95 5.73 -11.05
C PHE A 146 2.33 5.38 -9.69
N ARG A 147 2.17 6.36 -8.80
CA ARG A 147 1.54 6.15 -7.48
C ARG A 147 0.07 5.73 -7.56
N LEU A 148 -0.70 6.36 -8.44
CA LEU A 148 -2.10 6.00 -8.68
C LEU A 148 -2.22 4.60 -9.28
N LEU A 149 -1.32 4.26 -10.21
CA LEU A 149 -1.26 2.92 -10.81
C LEU A 149 -0.96 1.86 -9.75
N LEU A 150 0.08 2.06 -8.93
CA LEU A 150 0.42 1.15 -7.83
C LEU A 150 -0.74 0.97 -6.85
N SER A 151 -1.39 2.07 -6.45
CA SER A 151 -2.53 2.01 -5.53
C SER A 151 -3.70 1.24 -6.14
N THR A 152 -3.94 1.41 -7.43
CA THR A 152 -4.99 0.68 -8.17
C THR A 152 -4.66 -0.81 -8.28
N MET A 153 -3.42 -1.17 -8.61
CA MET A 153 -2.94 -2.57 -8.65
C MET A 153 -3.04 -3.24 -7.28
N MET A 154 -2.72 -2.50 -6.22
CA MET A 154 -2.82 -3.01 -4.85
C MET A 154 -4.28 -3.23 -4.42
N ALA A 155 -5.17 -2.28 -4.73
CA ALA A 155 -6.59 -2.42 -4.44
C ALA A 155 -7.24 -3.58 -5.21
N SER A 156 -6.88 -3.77 -6.48
CA SER A 156 -7.39 -4.89 -7.28
C SER A 156 -6.86 -6.23 -6.77
N TYR A 157 -5.58 -6.30 -6.38
CA TYR A 157 -5.01 -7.49 -5.76
C TYR A 157 -5.68 -7.80 -4.41
N GLY A 158 -5.90 -6.80 -3.56
CA GLY A 158 -6.63 -6.98 -2.29
C GLY A 158 -8.05 -7.50 -2.49
N LEU A 159 -8.77 -6.96 -3.49
CA LEU A 159 -10.10 -7.45 -3.84
C LEU A 159 -10.07 -8.92 -4.27
N TRP A 160 -9.13 -9.29 -5.16
CA TRP A 160 -8.94 -10.68 -5.56
C TRP A 160 -8.61 -11.59 -4.38
N PHE A 161 -7.73 -11.14 -3.48
CA PHE A 161 -7.35 -11.88 -2.28
C PHE A 161 -8.56 -12.16 -1.39
N PHE A 162 -9.38 -11.15 -1.08
CA PHE A 162 -10.55 -11.34 -0.22
C PHE A 162 -11.69 -12.14 -0.87
N VAL A 163 -11.87 -12.04 -2.20
CA VAL A 163 -12.93 -12.77 -2.92
C VAL A 163 -12.52 -14.21 -3.16
N VAL A 164 -11.36 -14.43 -3.77
CA VAL A 164 -10.91 -15.75 -4.27
C VAL A 164 -9.82 -16.34 -3.37
N GLY A 165 -8.76 -15.57 -3.08
CA GLY A 165 -7.57 -16.09 -2.39
C GLY A 165 -7.87 -16.66 -1.01
N VAL A 166 -8.73 -15.99 -0.25
CA VAL A 166 -9.20 -16.45 1.06
C VAL A 166 -9.98 -17.76 0.94
N ALA A 167 -10.86 -17.92 -0.05
CA ALA A 167 -11.67 -19.12 -0.22
C ALA A 167 -10.81 -20.34 -0.60
N ALA A 168 -9.93 -20.19 -1.60
CA ALA A 168 -9.07 -21.26 -2.10
C ALA A 168 -8.15 -21.86 -1.01
N HIS A 169 -7.73 -21.04 -0.04
CA HIS A 169 -6.85 -21.50 1.05
C HIS A 169 -7.60 -22.34 2.11
N ASN A 170 -8.90 -22.09 2.33
CA ASN A 170 -9.70 -22.90 3.26
C ASN A 170 -9.83 -24.35 2.77
N ASP A 171 -10.06 -24.55 1.48
CA ASP A 171 -10.32 -25.87 0.92
C ASP A 171 -9.07 -26.76 0.96
N ASN A 172 -7.91 -26.18 0.69
CA ASN A 172 -6.64 -26.90 0.73
C ASN A 172 -6.24 -27.31 2.15
N HIS A 173 -6.44 -26.43 3.14
CA HIS A 173 -6.17 -26.75 4.54
C HIS A 173 -7.17 -27.77 5.10
N LEU A 174 -8.44 -27.72 4.68
CA LEU A 174 -9.44 -28.69 5.11
C LEU A 174 -9.09 -30.09 4.59
N LYS A 175 -8.64 -30.21 3.33
CA LYS A 175 -8.15 -31.47 2.77
C LYS A 175 -6.92 -31.98 3.51
N LEU A 176 -5.93 -31.12 3.74
CA LEU A 176 -4.71 -31.52 4.43
C LEU A 176 -4.95 -31.94 5.90
N ALA A 177 -5.83 -31.25 6.61
CA ALA A 177 -6.19 -31.62 7.99
C ALA A 177 -7.00 -32.92 8.07
N SER A 178 -7.84 -33.18 7.07
CA SER A 178 -8.58 -34.45 6.94
C SER A 178 -7.63 -35.62 6.68
N ASP A 179 -6.61 -35.43 5.85
CA ASP A 179 -5.64 -36.48 5.50
C ASP A 179 -4.69 -36.84 6.66
N ILE A 180 -4.40 -35.88 7.55
CA ILE A 180 -3.50 -36.09 8.70
C ILE A 180 -4.25 -36.63 9.94
N GLY A 181 -5.60 -36.70 9.92
CA GLY A 181 -6.40 -37.21 11.04
C GLY A 181 -6.26 -36.38 12.34
N GLN A 182 -5.72 -35.17 12.24
CA GLN A 182 -5.36 -34.33 13.38
C GLN A 182 -6.34 -33.16 13.47
N SER A 183 -7.17 -33.16 14.51
CA SER A 183 -8.21 -32.15 14.71
C SER A 183 -7.56 -30.77 14.94
N PRO A 184 -7.68 -29.80 14.02
CA PRO A 184 -6.87 -28.57 14.02
C PRO A 184 -7.54 -27.48 14.86
N ALA A 185 -7.89 -27.77 16.11
CA ALA A 185 -8.63 -26.85 16.95
C ALA A 185 -7.75 -25.71 17.53
N HIS A 186 -6.46 -25.97 17.79
CA HIS A 186 -5.66 -25.07 18.63
C HIS A 186 -4.92 -23.93 17.90
N CYS A 187 -4.60 -24.04 16.61
CA CYS A 187 -4.03 -22.91 15.84
C CYS A 187 -5.04 -22.14 14.99
N ARG A 188 -6.33 -22.39 15.23
CA ARG A 188 -7.42 -21.82 14.43
C ARG A 188 -7.85 -20.42 14.89
N GLN A 189 -7.43 -19.98 16.06
CA GLN A 189 -7.75 -18.66 16.60
C GLN A 189 -6.56 -17.73 16.48
N ILE A 190 -6.30 -17.25 15.27
CA ILE A 190 -5.47 -16.06 15.13
C ILE A 190 -6.42 -14.89 15.30
N LEU A 191 -6.50 -14.50 16.57
CA LEU A 191 -7.34 -13.47 17.11
C LEU A 191 -6.72 -12.13 16.75
N VAL A 192 -7.08 -11.58 15.60
CA VAL A 192 -6.72 -10.19 15.30
C VAL A 192 -7.63 -9.31 16.16
N LEU A 193 -7.12 -8.85 17.31
CA LEU A 193 -7.79 -7.92 18.23
C LEU A 193 -9.09 -8.42 18.88
N GLY A 194 -9.25 -9.73 19.07
CA GLY A 194 -10.54 -10.28 19.53
C GLY A 194 -11.56 -10.52 18.41
N VAL A 195 -11.25 -10.09 17.18
CA VAL A 195 -12.22 -10.07 16.08
C VAL A 195 -12.06 -11.32 15.24
N ARG A 196 -13.17 -12.02 15.00
CA ARG A 196 -13.19 -13.17 14.10
C ARG A 196 -12.85 -12.74 12.69
N LEU A 197 -11.99 -13.52 12.03
CA LEU A 197 -11.61 -13.33 10.63
C LEU A 197 -12.82 -13.24 9.68
N GLU A 198 -13.92 -13.91 10.03
CA GLU A 198 -15.20 -13.86 9.33
C GLU A 198 -15.76 -12.44 9.22
N THR A 199 -15.50 -11.60 10.21
CA THR A 199 -15.93 -10.19 10.25
C THR A 199 -15.00 -9.27 9.44
N VAL A 200 -13.71 -9.62 9.32
CA VAL A 200 -12.71 -8.79 8.65
C VAL A 200 -12.87 -8.84 7.12
N ARG A 201 -13.30 -9.99 6.58
CA ARG A 201 -13.46 -10.19 5.13
C ARG A 201 -14.41 -9.18 4.46
N PRO A 202 -15.68 -8.99 4.91
CA PRO A 202 -16.58 -8.04 4.26
C PRO A 202 -16.06 -6.60 4.35
N VAL A 203 -15.45 -6.22 5.48
CA VAL A 203 -14.85 -4.88 5.65
C VAL A 203 -13.72 -4.66 4.67
N GLY A 204 -12.83 -5.64 4.51
CA GLY A 204 -11.74 -5.60 3.54
C GLY A 204 -12.23 -5.44 2.10
N ILE A 205 -13.27 -6.17 1.70
CA ILE A 205 -13.87 -6.06 0.36
C ILE A 205 -14.41 -4.64 0.12
N VAL A 206 -15.19 -4.11 1.06
CA VAL A 206 -15.75 -2.75 0.94
C VAL A 206 -14.64 -1.72 0.83
N LEU A 207 -13.60 -1.83 1.66
CA LEU A 207 -12.46 -0.91 1.62
C LEU A 207 -11.72 -0.98 0.28
N CYS A 208 -11.45 -2.18 -0.24
CA CYS A 208 -10.82 -2.37 -1.54
C CYS A 208 -11.66 -1.79 -2.68
N LEU A 209 -12.99 -1.94 -2.67
CA LEU A 209 -13.88 -1.36 -3.68
C LEU A 209 -13.86 0.16 -3.65
N ILE A 210 -13.92 0.76 -2.46
CA ILE A 210 -13.82 2.23 -2.30
C ILE A 210 -12.46 2.72 -2.80
N SER A 211 -11.36 2.07 -2.39
CA SER A 211 -10.02 2.43 -2.85
C SER A 211 -9.86 2.29 -4.36
N LEU A 212 -10.39 1.22 -4.96
CA LEU A 212 -10.32 0.98 -6.40
C LEU A 212 -11.11 2.03 -7.18
N ALA A 213 -12.32 2.35 -6.75
CA ALA A 213 -13.14 3.38 -7.37
C ALA A 213 -12.46 4.76 -7.27
N TYR A 214 -11.98 5.12 -6.08
CA TYR A 214 -11.29 6.39 -5.85
C TYR A 214 -10.01 6.52 -6.68
N CYS A 215 -9.10 5.54 -6.59
CA CYS A 215 -7.83 5.58 -7.32
C CYS A 215 -8.05 5.48 -8.83
N GLY A 216 -9.03 4.70 -9.27
CA GLY A 216 -9.41 4.57 -10.68
C GLY A 216 -9.90 5.88 -11.28
N ILE A 217 -10.85 6.56 -10.62
CA ILE A 217 -11.33 7.88 -11.07
C ILE A 217 -10.18 8.90 -11.10
N MET A 218 -9.33 8.90 -10.08
CA MET A 218 -8.17 9.79 -10.01
C MET A 218 -7.13 9.49 -11.10
N LEU A 219 -6.93 8.22 -11.43
CA LEU A 219 -6.04 7.79 -12.52
C LEU A 219 -6.58 8.24 -13.87
N VAL A 220 -7.88 8.06 -14.14
CA VAL A 220 -8.52 8.50 -15.39
C VAL A 220 -8.43 10.01 -15.54
N THR A 221 -8.82 10.77 -14.51
CA THR A 221 -8.76 12.24 -14.54
C THR A 221 -7.33 12.76 -14.73
N SER A 222 -6.34 12.15 -14.06
CA SER A 222 -4.93 12.48 -14.26
C SER A 222 -4.47 12.15 -15.69
N SER A 223 -4.91 11.03 -16.27
CA SER A 223 -4.53 10.59 -17.62
C SER A 223 -5.07 11.53 -18.69
N VAL A 224 -6.31 11.99 -18.56
CA VAL A 224 -6.87 13.03 -19.44
C VAL A 224 -6.05 14.33 -19.34
N ALA A 225 -5.68 14.75 -18.12
CA ALA A 225 -4.82 15.93 -17.94
C ALA A 225 -3.42 15.74 -18.55
N GLY A 226 -2.85 14.54 -18.48
CA GLY A 226 -1.57 14.20 -19.12
C GLY A 226 -1.65 14.24 -20.64
N ILE A 227 -2.66 13.61 -21.23
CA ILE A 227 -2.87 13.57 -22.69
C ILE A 227 -3.09 14.98 -23.24
N THR A 228 -3.90 15.81 -22.59
CA THR A 228 -4.13 17.19 -23.04
C THR A 228 -2.86 18.04 -23.03
N ARG A 229 -1.95 17.81 -22.07
CA ARG A 229 -0.62 18.46 -22.03
C ARG A 229 0.29 17.97 -23.16
N LEU A 230 0.36 16.66 -23.38
CA LEU A 230 1.16 16.08 -24.45
C LEU A 230 0.66 16.55 -25.82
N TRP A 231 -0.66 16.64 -25.99
CA TRP A 231 -1.27 17.13 -27.21
C TRP A 231 -0.96 18.62 -27.43
N LYS A 232 -1.09 19.47 -26.40
CA LYS A 232 -0.69 20.88 -26.47
C LYS A 232 0.80 21.04 -26.77
N MET A 233 1.66 20.22 -26.17
CA MET A 233 3.09 20.21 -26.44
C MET A 233 3.39 19.78 -27.88
N GLY A 234 2.75 18.72 -28.38
CA GLY A 234 2.88 18.29 -29.78
C GLY A 234 2.36 19.32 -30.78
N TRP A 235 1.30 20.03 -30.44
CA TRP A 235 0.77 21.13 -31.25
C TRP A 235 1.76 22.29 -31.34
N LEU A 236 2.35 22.70 -30.21
CA LEU A 236 3.44 23.66 -30.20
C LEU A 236 4.59 23.15 -31.07
N MET A 237 4.92 21.84 -31.01
CA MET A 237 6.00 21.12 -31.77
C MET A 237 5.93 21.40 -33.24
N ARG A 238 4.73 21.28 -33.78
CA ARG A 238 4.49 21.46 -35.20
C ARG A 238 4.59 22.93 -35.65
N HIS A 239 4.36 23.90 -34.77
CA HIS A 239 4.30 25.31 -35.15
C HIS A 239 5.60 26.10 -34.89
N SER A 240 6.70 25.42 -34.54
CA SER A 240 8.03 26.03 -34.29
C SER A 240 8.06 27.18 -33.28
N HIS A 241 6.99 27.38 -32.51
CA HIS A 241 6.85 28.44 -31.49
C HIS A 241 7.55 28.10 -30.15
N TYR A 242 8.56 27.22 -30.15
CA TYR A 242 9.25 26.80 -28.91
C TYR A 242 10.05 27.91 -28.27
N SER A 243 10.61 28.81 -29.09
CA SER A 243 11.55 29.82 -28.61
C SER A 243 10.89 30.85 -27.70
N SER A 244 9.57 31.07 -27.78
CA SER A 244 8.85 32.06 -26.96
C SER A 244 8.28 31.51 -25.64
N SER A 245 8.28 30.19 -25.43
CA SER A 245 7.74 29.61 -24.19
C SER A 245 8.75 29.71 -23.05
N SER A 246 8.59 30.73 -22.21
CA SER A 246 9.39 30.99 -21.00
C SER A 246 9.47 29.78 -20.05
N ARG A 247 8.47 28.89 -20.08
CA ARG A 247 8.42 27.69 -19.23
C ARG A 247 9.45 26.62 -19.60
N LEU A 248 9.77 26.48 -20.88
CA LEU A 248 10.78 25.54 -21.36
C LEU A 248 12.19 26.00 -21.01
N ARG A 249 12.46 27.32 -21.05
CA ARG A 249 13.75 27.89 -20.61
C ARG A 249 13.99 27.70 -19.11
N TYR A 250 12.92 27.75 -18.30
CA TYR A 250 13.01 27.49 -16.86
C TYR A 250 13.30 26.01 -16.55
N ILE A 251 12.66 25.09 -17.27
CA ILE A 251 12.84 23.64 -17.04
C ILE A 251 14.17 23.12 -17.60
N SER A 252 14.65 23.67 -18.73
CA SER A 252 15.89 23.21 -19.37
C SER A 252 17.16 23.84 -18.81
N GLY A 253 17.06 24.88 -17.97
CA GLY A 253 18.22 25.60 -17.45
C GLY A 253 19.03 26.37 -18.49
N LEU A 254 18.61 26.34 -19.77
CA LEU A 254 19.34 26.95 -20.90
C LEU A 254 19.27 28.49 -20.92
N GLY A 255 18.63 29.12 -19.93
CA GLY A 255 18.47 30.57 -19.84
C GLY A 255 19.42 31.29 -18.88
N GLN A 256 20.19 30.56 -18.04
CA GLN A 256 21.16 31.15 -17.11
C GLN A 256 22.59 31.04 -17.66
N GLN A 257 22.86 31.75 -18.74
CA GLN A 257 24.22 32.21 -19.03
C GLN A 257 24.16 33.73 -19.16
N GLN A 258 24.49 34.40 -18.05
CA GLN A 258 24.97 35.78 -18.02
C GLN A 258 26.41 35.74 -17.55
#